data_AF-A0A934N212-F1
#
_entry.id   AF-A0A934N212-F1
#
_cell.length_a   1.000
_cell.length_b   1.000
_cell.length_c   1.000
_cell.angle_alpha   90.00
_cell.angle_beta   90.00
_cell.angle_gamma   90.00
#
_symmetry.space_group_name_H-M   'P 1'
#
loop_
_entity.id
_entity.type
_entity.pdbx_description
1 polymer ?
#
loop_
_entity_poly.entity_id
_entity_poly.type
_entity_poly.pdbx_seq_one_letter_code
_entity_poly.pdbx_strand_id
1 'polypeptide(L)' 'MKPRQTKTILQKDLFQPQLVDIINPNHPLVGLTKIIDWKQLDLTLSAHFSSVGAAALPTRLMAG' A
#
# COMPACT_ATOMS: atom_id res chain seq x y z
N MET A 1 7.50 -38.11 22.66
CA MET A 1 7.63 -36.64 22.80
C MET A 1 6.61 -35.99 21.86
N LYS A 2 5.73 -35.12 22.37
CA LYS A 2 4.70 -34.46 21.54
C LYS A 2 5.34 -33.25 20.81
N PRO A 3 5.17 -33.11 19.48
CA PRO A 3 5.86 -32.05 18.73
C PRO A 3 5.32 -30.67 19.14
N ARG A 4 6.23 -29.71 19.34
CA ARG A 4 5.87 -28.32 19.64
C ARG A 4 5.17 -27.72 18.41
N GLN A 5 4.02 -27.10 18.63
CA GLN A 5 3.34 -26.33 17.60
C GLN A 5 4.19 -25.11 17.25
N THR A 6 4.84 -25.16 16.08
CA THR A 6 5.57 -24.03 15.52
C THR A 6 4.54 -22.98 15.11
N LYS A 7 4.60 -21.80 15.74
CA LYS A 7 3.83 -20.65 15.27
C LYS A 7 4.24 -20.39 13.82
N THR A 8 3.30 -20.48 12.89
CA THR A 8 3.53 -20.13 11.49
C THR A 8 3.78 -18.63 11.41
N ILE A 9 5.05 -18.24 11.54
CA ILE A 9 5.48 -16.89 11.18
C ILE A 9 5.55 -16.91 9.66
N LEU A 10 4.75 -16.07 9.01
CA LEU A 10 4.84 -15.87 7.56
C LEU A 10 6.28 -15.45 7.23
N GLN A 11 7.01 -16.36 6.58
CA GLN A 11 8.38 -16.11 6.15
C GLN A 11 8.34 -14.96 5.14
N LYS A 12 9.05 -13.88 5.47
CA LYS A 12 9.22 -12.74 4.56
C LYS A 12 9.97 -13.24 3.33
N ASP A 13 9.56 -12.76 2.16
CA ASP A 13 10.26 -13.06 0.91
C ASP A 13 11.71 -12.57 1.03
N LEU A 14 12.66 -13.50 1.00
CA LEU A 14 14.08 -13.25 1.32
C LEU A 14 14.82 -12.58 0.17
N PHE A 15 14.26 -12.63 -1.04
CA PHE A 15 14.92 -12.18 -2.26
C PHE A 15 14.30 -10.92 -2.85
N GLN A 16 13.17 -10.46 -2.31
CA GLN A 16 12.54 -9.22 -2.74
C GLN A 16 12.92 -8.10 -1.76
N PRO A 17 13.60 -7.03 -2.22
CA PRO A 17 13.88 -5.89 -1.36
C PRO A 17 12.54 -5.27 -0.93
N GLN A 18 12.33 -5.13 0.37
CA GLN A 18 11.09 -4.53 0.85
C GLN A 18 11.11 -3.04 0.55
N LEU A 19 9.95 -2.47 0.22
CA LEU A 19 9.85 -1.03 -0.02
C LEU A 19 10.40 -0.23 1.18
N VAL A 20 10.17 -0.70 2.41
CA VAL A 20 10.68 -0.09 3.65
C VAL A 20 12.21 -0.11 3.77
N ASP A 21 12.88 -1.02 3.07
CA ASP A 21 14.35 -1.09 3.01
C ASP A 21 14.92 -0.16 1.92
N ILE A 22 14.07 0.25 0.96
CA ILE A 22 14.43 1.13 -0.16
C ILE A 22 14.14 2.60 0.19
N ILE A 23 13.05 2.88 0.90
CA ILE A 23 12.60 4.24 1.23
C ILE A 23 12.88 4.57 2.69
N ASN A 24 13.22 5.82 2.98
CA ASN A 24 13.33 6.29 4.36
C ASN A 24 11.92 6.47 4.98
N PRO A 25 11.53 5.68 6.00
CA PRO A 25 10.20 5.78 6.60
C PRO A 25 9.96 7.10 7.35
N ASN A 26 11.01 7.84 7.71
CA ASN A 26 10.94 9.16 8.34
C ASN A 26 10.92 10.30 7.32
N HIS A 27 10.87 9.99 6.02
CA HIS A 27 10.81 11.01 4.98
C HIS A 27 9.49 11.80 5.08
N PRO A 28 9.51 13.14 4.95
CA PRO A 28 8.31 13.98 5.06
C PRO A 28 7.17 13.56 4.13
N LEU A 29 7.47 13.09 2.91
CA LEU A 29 6.45 12.57 1.98
C LEU A 29 5.77 11.30 2.52
N VAL A 30 6.52 10.39 3.16
CA VAL A 30 5.94 9.20 3.80
C VAL A 30 5.04 9.62 4.96
N GLY A 31 5.43 10.64 5.72
CA GLY A 31 4.58 11.27 6.73
C GLY A 31 3.29 11.84 6.16
N LEU A 32 3.38 12.61 5.07
CA LEU A 32 2.21 13.17 4.37
C LEU A 32 1.23 12.09 3.93
N THR A 33 1.71 10.93 3.44
CA THR A 33 0.80 9.85 3.04
C THR A 33 -0.10 9.34 4.18
N LYS A 34 0.29 9.53 5.45
CA LYS A 34 -0.51 9.14 6.62
C LYS A 34 -1.55 10.19 7.00
N ILE A 35 -1.36 11.44 6.57
CA ILE A 35 -2.22 12.59 6.91
C ILE A 35 -3.32 12.75 5.85
N ILE A 36 -3.00 12.47 4.59
CA ILE A 36 -3.94 12.60 3.47
C ILE A 36 -5.09 11.59 3.62
N ASP A 37 -6.33 12.09 3.58
CA ASP A 37 -7.52 11.23 3.46
C ASP A 37 -7.66 10.73 2.02
N TRP A 38 -7.00 9.61 1.75
CA TRP A 38 -7.06 8.95 0.44
C TRP A 38 -8.46 8.47 0.08
N LYS A 39 -9.32 8.12 1.05
CA LYS A 39 -10.68 7.66 0.76
C LYS A 39 -11.54 8.80 0.25
N GLN A 40 -11.43 9.96 0.88
CA GLN A 40 -12.16 11.15 0.43
C GLN A 40 -11.74 11.55 -0.98
N LEU A 41 -10.44 11.53 -1.28
CA LEU A 41 -9.92 11.81 -2.62
C LEU A 41 -10.40 10.79 -3.65
N ASP A 42 -10.40 9.50 -3.30
CA ASP A 42 -10.87 8.46 -4.20
C ASP A 42 -12.36 8.66 -4.50
N LEU A 43 -13.19 8.94 -3.49
CA LEU A 43 -14.62 9.19 -3.70
C LEU A 43 -14.91 10.42 -4.57
N THR A 44 -14.19 11.53 -4.37
CA THR A 44 -14.41 12.74 -5.17
C THR A 44 -13.92 12.58 -6.60
N LEU A 45 -12.78 11.92 -6.81
CA LEU A 45 -12.21 11.70 -8.15
C LEU A 45 -12.90 10.56 -8.90
N SER A 46 -13.45 9.57 -8.19
CA SER A 46 -14.22 8.46 -8.76
C SER A 46 -15.36 8.94 -9.65
N ALA A 47 -16.02 10.03 -9.27
CA ALA A 47 -17.12 10.63 -10.04
C ALA A 47 -16.69 11.13 -11.43
N HIS A 48 -15.39 11.37 -11.64
CA HIS A 48 -14.83 11.86 -12.88
C HIS A 48 -14.19 10.76 -13.74
N PHE A 49 -14.03 9.54 -13.21
CA PHE A 49 -13.50 8.44 -13.98
C PHE A 49 -14.57 7.81 -14.88
N SER A 50 -14.14 7.37 -16.07
CA SER A 50 -15.00 6.63 -16.98
C SER A 50 -15.35 5.27 -16.37
N SER A 51 -16.63 4.91 -16.41
CA SER A 51 -17.10 3.55 -16.07
C SER A 51 -16.94 2.55 -17.21
N VAL A 52 -16.45 3.00 -18.37
CA VAL A 52 -16.29 2.19 -19.59
C VAL A 52 -14.81 2.15 -19.96
N GLY A 53 -14.29 0.95 -20.22
CA GLY A 53 -12.88 0.72 -20.56
C GLY A 53 -12.09 0.10 -19.41
N ALA A 54 -10.81 0.45 -19.30
CA ALA A 54 -9.95 -0.02 -18.22
C ALA A 54 -10.38 0.60 -16.89
N ALA A 55 -10.39 -0.21 -15.82
CA ALA A 55 -10.77 0.25 -14.49
C ALA A 55 -9.86 1.39 -14.02
N ALA A 56 -10.46 2.36 -13.33
CA ALA A 56 -9.71 3.44 -12.70
C ALA A 56 -8.71 2.86 -11.69
N LEU A 57 -7.46 3.26 -11.81
CA LEU A 57 -6.44 2.92 -10.82
C LEU A 57 -6.72 3.72 -9.53
N PRO A 58 -6.41 3.16 -8.35
CA PRO A 58 -6.57 3.88 -7.09
C PRO A 58 -5.89 5.24 -7.16
N THR A 59 -6.56 6.29 -6.68
CA THR A 59 -6.01 7.66 -6.71
C THR A 59 -4.62 7.73 -6.09
N ARG A 60 -4.39 6.95 -5.03
CA ARG A 60 -3.09 6.85 -4.36
C ARG A 60 -1.96 6.33 -5.25
N LEU A 61 -2.27 5.46 -6.21
CA LEU A 61 -1.29 4.95 -7.17
C LEU A 61 -0.97 5.99 -8.25
N MET A 62 -1.96 6.77 -8.67
CA MET A 62 -1.78 7.83 -9.66
C MET A 62 -1.03 9.04 -9.10
N ALA A 63 -1.25 9.36 -7.81
CA ALA A 63 -0.68 10.53 -7.15
C ALA A 63 0.82 10.42 -6.82
N GLY A 64 1.39 9.21 -6.81
CA GLY A 64 2.83 8.94 -6.75
C GLY A 64 3.60 9.63 -5.64
#